data_AF-A0A6I9HTL0-F1
#
_entry.id   AF-A0A6I9HTL0-F1
#
_cell.length_a   1.000
_cell.length_b   1.000
_cell.length_c   1.000
_cell.angle_alpha   90.00
_cell.angle_beta   90.00
_cell.angle_gamma   90.00
#
_symmetry.space_group_name_H-M   'P 1'
#
loop_
_entity.id
_entity.type
_entity.pdbx_description
1 polymer ?
#
loop_
_entity_poly.entity_id
_entity_poly.type
_entity_poly.pdbx_seq_one_letter_code
_entity_poly.pdbx_strand_id
1 'polypeptide(L)'
;MNWHFSLLFVLGTLMSVCCQFSFYPLEELSSDVGIQVFNQIVKAKPQDNVVVSPHGIASVLGVLQLGADGKTKKQLTTLMRYSVNAAGSKEESQHHETSQLSLDHQQVLRGPPVVHRIQFENLCYGVGKALKKINRLIVSKKNKDIVTIANAVFAKSGFKMEVPFVTRNKEVFQCSVKSVDFEDPNAACDSINQWVKNETRGMIDQVVAPDDIEGSLTRLVLVNAVYFKGLWKSRFRPENTKKRPFYGADGKTYQVPMLSQLSIFRC
;
A
#
# COMPACT_ATOMS: atom_id res chain seq x y z
N MET A 1 -49.25 60.20 -4.73
CA MET A 1 -50.34 59.67 -3.90
C MET A 1 -50.43 58.17 -4.16
N ASN A 2 -50.14 57.40 -3.12
CA ASN A 2 -50.71 56.11 -2.69
C ASN A 2 -50.99 55.01 -3.73
N TRP A 3 -50.76 53.72 -3.50
CA TRP A 3 -49.99 52.87 -2.57
C TRP A 3 -50.33 51.43 -3.03
N HIS A 4 -49.54 50.45 -2.58
CA HIS A 4 -49.79 48.98 -2.55
C HIS A 4 -49.38 48.16 -3.78
N PHE A 5 -48.88 46.93 -3.65
CA PHE A 5 -48.12 46.14 -2.66
C PHE A 5 -47.96 44.76 -3.34
N SER A 6 -47.07 43.91 -2.82
CA SER A 6 -46.99 42.45 -3.09
C SER A 6 -46.10 42.06 -4.28
N LEU A 7 -45.24 41.05 -4.21
CA LEU A 7 -44.88 40.15 -3.13
C LEU A 7 -43.49 39.57 -3.47
N LEU A 8 -42.60 39.52 -2.49
CA LEU A 8 -41.32 38.82 -2.55
C LEU A 8 -41.54 37.33 -2.81
N PHE A 9 -40.94 36.80 -3.87
CA PHE A 9 -40.57 35.38 -3.95
C PHE A 9 -39.07 35.30 -4.23
N VAL A 10 -38.29 35.29 -3.15
CA VAL A 10 -36.89 34.87 -3.19
C VAL A 10 -36.91 33.35 -3.33
N LEU A 11 -36.74 32.86 -4.56
CA LEU A 11 -36.36 31.47 -4.81
C LEU A 11 -34.92 31.30 -4.32
N GLY A 12 -34.78 31.02 -3.02
CA GLY A 12 -33.57 30.48 -2.46
C GLY A 12 -33.37 29.07 -3.03
N THR A 13 -32.60 28.97 -4.11
CA THR A 13 -31.98 27.70 -4.48
C THR A 13 -30.98 27.37 -3.37
N LEU A 14 -31.45 26.54 -2.44
CA LEU A 14 -30.59 25.77 -1.56
C LEU A 14 -29.76 24.86 -2.48
N MET A 15 -28.66 25.39 -3.01
CA MET A 15 -27.57 24.59 -3.55
C MET A 15 -27.09 23.78 -2.37
N SER A 16 -27.72 22.62 -2.19
CA SER A 16 -27.16 21.50 -1.48
C SER A 16 -25.71 21.46 -1.91
N VAL A 17 -24.83 21.77 -0.96
CA VAL A 17 -23.45 21.32 -0.99
C VAL A 17 -23.57 19.79 -0.93
N CYS A 18 -23.93 19.19 -2.06
CA CYS A 18 -23.35 17.93 -2.46
C CYS A 18 -21.87 18.26 -2.47
N CYS A 19 -21.21 17.98 -1.34
CA CYS A 19 -19.82 17.63 -1.34
C CYS A 19 -19.67 16.70 -2.53
N GLN A 20 -19.12 17.24 -3.62
CA GLN A 20 -18.49 16.43 -4.64
C GLN A 20 -17.49 15.62 -3.84
N PHE A 21 -17.85 14.38 -3.53
CA PHE A 21 -16.88 13.38 -3.12
C PHE A 21 -15.90 13.36 -4.28
N SER A 22 -14.79 14.07 -4.13
CA SER A 22 -13.71 14.07 -5.10
C SER A 22 -13.38 12.60 -5.33
N PHE A 23 -13.80 12.10 -6.48
CA PHE A 23 -13.37 10.80 -6.98
C PHE A 23 -11.91 11.00 -7.36
N TYR A 24 -11.02 10.92 -6.38
CA TYR A 24 -9.60 10.80 -6.65
C TYR A 24 -9.41 9.53 -7.47
N PRO A 25 -8.72 9.59 -8.62
CA PRO A 25 -8.36 8.38 -9.33
C PRO A 25 -7.49 7.53 -8.40
N LEU A 26 -7.93 6.30 -8.20
CA LEU A 26 -7.29 5.29 -7.38
C LEU A 26 -5.81 5.04 -7.76
N GLU A 27 -5.41 5.45 -8.96
CA GLU A 27 -4.05 5.34 -9.51
C GLU A 27 -3.00 6.09 -8.70
N GLU A 28 -3.37 7.15 -7.98
CA GLU A 28 -2.41 8.02 -7.30
C GLU A 28 -2.17 7.61 -5.82
N LEU A 29 -3.05 6.77 -5.26
CA LEU A 29 -3.06 6.45 -3.82
C LEU A 29 -2.26 5.19 -3.46
N SER A 30 -1.71 4.48 -4.43
CA SER A 30 -0.85 3.32 -4.17
C SER A 30 0.37 3.30 -5.06
N SER A 31 1.50 3.71 -4.48
CA SER A 31 2.78 2.98 -4.54
C SER A 31 3.98 3.87 -4.26
N ASP A 32 3.86 5.15 -3.92
CA ASP A 32 5.03 6.02 -3.85
C ASP A 32 6.11 5.48 -2.88
N VAL A 33 5.76 4.98 -1.70
CA VAL A 33 6.75 4.30 -0.83
C VAL A 33 7.39 3.08 -1.50
N GLY A 34 6.61 2.27 -2.21
CA GLY A 34 7.12 1.11 -2.94
C GLY A 34 8.00 1.51 -4.14
N ILE A 35 7.68 2.62 -4.81
CA ILE A 35 8.48 3.22 -5.89
C ILE A 35 9.76 3.82 -5.33
N GLN A 36 9.71 4.46 -4.17
CA GLN A 36 10.90 4.94 -3.46
C GLN A 36 11.82 3.78 -3.11
N VAL A 37 11.28 2.69 -2.55
CA VAL A 37 12.06 1.48 -2.28
C VAL A 37 12.65 0.91 -3.57
N PHE A 38 11.86 0.80 -4.65
CA PHE A 38 12.35 0.39 -5.97
C PHE A 38 13.53 1.26 -6.43
N ASN A 39 13.39 2.59 -6.35
CA ASN A 39 14.42 3.54 -6.74
C ASN A 39 15.69 3.39 -5.90
N GLN A 40 15.57 3.09 -4.60
CA GLN A 40 16.73 2.82 -3.76
C GLN A 40 17.42 1.51 -4.14
N ILE A 41 16.65 0.45 -4.46
CA ILE A 41 17.21 -0.83 -4.91
C ILE A 41 17.97 -0.66 -6.23
N VAL A 42 17.37 0.02 -7.21
CA VAL A 42 18.01 0.26 -8.52
C VAL A 42 19.28 1.11 -8.36
N LYS A 43 19.28 2.11 -7.48
CA LYS A 43 20.48 2.91 -7.20
C LYS A 43 21.59 2.08 -6.55
N ALA A 44 21.25 1.17 -5.64
CA ALA A 44 22.20 0.32 -4.95
C ALA A 44 22.78 -0.77 -5.86
N LYS A 45 22.01 -1.24 -6.85
CA LYS A 45 22.36 -2.33 -7.75
C LYS A 45 22.03 -1.98 -9.21
N PRO A 46 22.75 -1.04 -9.82
CA PRO A 46 22.40 -0.47 -11.13
C PRO A 46 22.50 -1.46 -12.30
N GLN A 47 23.18 -2.59 -12.11
CA GLN A 47 23.43 -3.59 -13.15
C GLN A 47 22.56 -4.85 -12.99
N ASP A 48 21.79 -4.96 -11.91
CA ASP A 48 20.96 -6.13 -11.64
C ASP A 48 19.55 -5.95 -12.22
N ASN A 49 18.92 -7.06 -12.60
CA ASN A 49 17.49 -7.05 -12.90
C ASN A 49 16.70 -6.87 -11.60
N VAL A 50 15.89 -5.82 -11.52
CA VAL A 50 15.06 -5.52 -10.35
C VAL A 50 13.59 -5.71 -10.70
N VAL A 51 12.91 -6.55 -9.92
CA VAL A 51 11.45 -6.72 -9.97
C VAL A 51 10.91 -6.65 -8.55
N VAL A 52 9.95 -5.75 -8.30
CA VAL A 52 9.28 -5.62 -7.00
C VAL A 52 7.80 -5.32 -7.19
N SER A 53 6.98 -5.69 -6.20
CA SER A 53 5.59 -5.25 -6.11
C SER A 53 5.51 -4.07 -5.15
N PRO A 54 5.41 -2.82 -5.64
CA PRO A 54 5.32 -1.67 -4.74
C PRO A 54 4.04 -1.67 -3.90
N HIS A 55 2.94 -2.26 -4.39
CA HIS A 55 1.73 -2.52 -3.59
C HIS A 55 1.99 -3.55 -2.47
N GLY A 56 2.79 -4.58 -2.73
CA GLY A 56 3.16 -5.58 -1.72
C GLY A 56 3.94 -4.95 -0.55
N ILE A 57 4.93 -4.10 -0.87
CA ILE A 57 5.70 -3.34 0.11
C ILE A 57 4.78 -2.48 0.98
N ALA A 58 3.89 -1.70 0.33
CA ALA A 58 2.94 -0.86 1.04
C ALA A 58 1.99 -1.67 1.94
N SER A 59 1.59 -2.88 1.52
CA SER A 59 0.73 -3.78 2.29
C SER A 59 1.39 -4.24 3.58
N VAL A 60 2.65 -4.68 3.53
CA VAL A 60 3.40 -5.11 4.73
C VAL A 60 3.61 -3.94 5.69
N LEU A 61 3.96 -2.76 5.19
CA LEU A 61 4.10 -1.55 6.01
C LEU A 61 2.76 -1.13 6.64
N GLY A 62 1.65 -1.30 5.93
CA GLY A 62 0.31 -1.10 6.44
C GLY A 62 -0.05 -2.06 7.58
N VAL A 63 0.30 -3.35 7.44
CA VAL A 63 0.13 -4.36 8.50
C VAL A 63 0.93 -3.97 9.74
N LEU A 64 2.19 -3.58 9.56
CA LEU A 64 3.07 -3.15 10.64
C LEU A 64 2.56 -1.90 11.35
N GLN A 65 2.08 -0.90 10.59
CA GLN A 65 1.55 0.35 11.15
C GLN A 65 0.36 0.12 12.10
N LEU A 66 -0.48 -0.90 11.84
CA LEU A 66 -1.61 -1.22 12.71
C LEU A 66 -1.19 -1.75 14.09
N GLY A 67 0.02 -2.30 14.20
CA GLY A 67 0.61 -2.76 15.47
C GLY A 67 1.57 -1.76 16.12
N ALA A 68 1.95 -0.70 15.41
CA ALA A 68 2.85 0.32 15.91
C ALA A 68 2.12 1.35 16.78
N ASP A 69 2.83 1.92 17.76
CA ASP A 69 2.37 3.08 18.54
C ASP A 69 3.46 4.15 18.66
N GLY A 70 3.13 5.30 19.24
CA GLY A 70 4.07 6.36 19.58
C GLY A 70 4.88 6.88 18.40
N LYS A 71 6.20 6.95 18.56
CA LYS A 71 7.13 7.46 17.54
C LYS A 71 7.17 6.55 16.30
N THR A 72 7.15 5.24 16.49
CA THR A 72 7.17 4.25 15.40
C THR A 72 5.95 4.40 14.50
N LYS A 73 4.75 4.52 15.10
CA LYS A 73 3.52 4.78 14.34
C LYS A 73 3.60 6.08 13.56
N LYS A 74 4.15 7.15 14.17
CA LYS A 74 4.33 8.44 13.49
C LYS A 74 5.27 8.32 12.28
N GLN A 75 6.41 7.64 12.42
CA GLN A 75 7.34 7.42 11.32
C GLN A 75 6.70 6.65 10.16
N LEU A 76 6.04 5.52 10.45
CA LEU A 76 5.31 4.75 9.43
C LEU A 76 4.19 5.56 8.78
N THR A 77 3.49 6.37 9.57
CA THR A 77 2.44 7.26 9.07
C THR A 77 3.00 8.33 8.16
N THR A 78 4.10 8.99 8.52
CA THR A 78 4.75 10.01 7.68
C THR A 78 5.24 9.41 6.37
N LEU A 79 5.89 8.25 6.43
CA LEU A 79 6.38 7.52 5.26
C LEU A 79 5.23 7.20 4.29
N MET A 80 4.10 6.71 4.81
CA MET A 80 2.92 6.40 3.99
C MET A 80 2.08 7.63 3.62
N ARG A 81 2.23 8.78 4.29
CA ARG A 81 1.53 10.04 3.97
C ARG A 81 2.21 10.86 2.90
N TYR A 82 3.54 10.83 2.81
CA TYR A 82 4.24 11.39 1.64
C TYR A 82 3.64 10.78 0.34
N SER A 83 3.27 9.49 0.39
CA SER A 83 2.54 8.80 -0.69
C SER A 83 1.10 9.28 -0.94
N VAL A 84 0.43 9.90 0.04
CA VAL A 84 -0.96 10.42 -0.12
C VAL A 84 -0.95 11.89 -0.54
N ASN A 85 0.04 12.66 -0.08
CA ASN A 85 0.16 14.08 -0.38
C ASN A 85 0.84 14.35 -1.74
N ALA A 86 1.70 13.45 -2.23
CA ALA A 86 2.24 13.51 -3.60
C ALA A 86 1.15 13.38 -4.68
N ALA A 87 0.04 12.71 -4.35
CA ALA A 87 -1.20 12.65 -5.12
C ALA A 87 -2.11 13.90 -4.95
N GLY A 88 -1.65 14.92 -4.24
CA GLY A 88 -2.48 16.04 -3.81
C GLY A 88 -1.85 17.42 -3.96
N SER A 89 -0.70 17.56 -4.63
CA SER A 89 -0.04 18.87 -4.74
C SER A 89 -0.38 19.59 -6.04
N LYS A 90 -1.59 20.13 -6.14
CA LYS A 90 -1.91 21.45 -6.72
C LYS A 90 -3.21 21.99 -6.11
N GLU A 91 -3.05 22.84 -5.10
CA GLU A 91 -3.85 24.04 -4.74
C GLU A 91 -3.41 24.46 -3.32
N GLU A 92 -2.48 25.39 -3.25
CA GLU A 92 -2.72 26.83 -3.02
C GLU A 92 -2.79 27.16 -1.52
N SER A 93 -1.60 27.51 -1.03
CA SER A 93 -1.43 28.36 0.14
C SER A 93 -2.22 29.65 -0.06
N GLN A 94 -3.35 29.78 0.62
CA GLN A 94 -3.91 31.07 1.01
C GLN A 94 -4.93 30.83 2.12
N HIS A 95 -4.51 30.98 3.37
CA HIS A 95 -5.41 31.56 4.35
C HIS A 95 -4.67 32.58 5.21
N HIS A 96 -5.19 33.79 5.06
CA HIS A 96 -4.82 35.05 5.63
C HIS A 96 -4.83 35.05 7.16
N GLU A 97 -3.85 35.76 7.68
CA GLU A 97 -3.78 36.39 8.99
C GLU A 97 -5.05 37.21 9.30
N THR A 98 -5.68 37.00 10.46
CA THR A 98 -6.09 38.07 11.40
C THR A 98 -6.93 37.50 12.55
N SER A 99 -6.43 37.64 13.78
CA SER A 99 -7.09 38.39 14.87
C SER A 99 -6.50 37.98 16.21
N GLN A 100 -5.77 38.92 16.80
CA GLN A 100 -5.43 38.94 18.22
C GLN A 100 -6.70 39.22 19.05
N LEU A 101 -6.88 38.49 20.13
CA LEU A 101 -7.56 38.98 21.33
C LEU A 101 -6.97 38.27 22.55
N SER A 102 -6.33 39.05 23.41
CA SER A 102 -5.86 38.67 24.73
C SER A 102 -7.03 38.58 25.71
N LEU A 103 -6.95 37.67 26.69
CA LEU A 103 -7.12 37.96 28.12
C LEU A 103 -6.84 36.71 28.96
N ASP A 104 -6.45 37.00 30.18
CA ASP A 104 -5.66 36.24 31.14
C ASP A 104 -6.38 35.13 31.93
N HIS A 105 -5.54 34.29 32.55
CA HIS A 105 -5.70 33.55 33.81
C HIS A 105 -6.17 32.07 33.85
N GLN A 106 -5.36 31.33 34.63
CA GLN A 106 -5.60 30.14 35.45
C GLN A 106 -5.18 28.74 34.95
N GLN A 107 -4.08 28.27 35.56
CA GLN A 107 -3.62 26.89 35.59
C GLN A 107 -4.66 25.94 36.21
N VAL A 108 -4.99 24.85 35.52
CA VAL A 108 -5.47 23.60 36.12
C VAL A 108 -4.88 22.41 35.34
N LEU A 109 -4.18 21.53 36.07
CA LEU A 109 -3.59 20.27 35.61
C LEU A 109 -4.62 19.41 34.85
N ARG A 110 -4.44 19.20 33.54
CA ARG A 110 -5.08 18.10 32.80
C ARG A 110 -4.12 17.57 31.73
N GLY A 111 -4.04 16.24 31.63
CA GLY A 111 -3.20 15.52 30.67
C GLY A 111 -3.47 15.89 29.20
N PRO A 112 -2.67 15.36 28.26
CA PRO A 112 -2.69 15.81 26.87
C PRO A 112 -4.09 15.63 26.26
N PRO A 113 -4.55 16.59 25.44
CA PRO A 113 -5.93 16.66 24.98
C PRO A 113 -6.28 15.48 24.08
N VAL A 114 -7.39 14.82 24.42
CA VAL A 114 -8.05 13.71 23.70
C VAL A 114 -8.31 14.05 22.23
N VAL A 115 -8.41 15.34 21.89
CA VAL A 115 -8.66 15.85 20.54
C VAL A 115 -7.56 15.46 19.54
N HIS A 116 -6.29 15.41 19.97
CA HIS A 116 -5.19 14.96 19.11
C HIS A 116 -5.22 13.45 18.84
N ARG A 117 -5.87 12.64 19.69
CA ARG A 117 -5.97 11.18 19.48
C ARG A 117 -7.00 10.84 18.41
N ILE A 118 -8.14 11.54 18.39
CA ILE A 118 -9.26 11.27 17.46
C ILE A 118 -8.88 11.61 16.01
N GLN A 119 -8.14 12.69 15.79
CA GLN A 119 -7.74 13.10 14.43
C GLN A 119 -6.65 12.19 13.84
N PHE A 120 -5.83 11.55 14.68
CA PHE A 120 -4.82 10.58 14.25
C PHE A 120 -5.39 9.16 14.05
N GLU A 121 -6.41 8.76 14.79
CA GLU A 121 -7.11 7.47 14.59
C GLU A 121 -7.84 7.43 13.23
N ASN A 122 -8.54 8.50 12.86
CA ASN A 122 -9.22 8.62 11.57
C ASN A 122 -8.27 8.62 10.36
N LEU A 123 -7.00 8.93 10.59
CA LEU A 123 -5.99 9.16 9.56
C LEU A 123 -5.19 7.91 9.22
N CYS A 124 -4.85 7.10 10.23
CA CYS A 124 -4.33 5.73 10.02
C CYS A 124 -5.41 4.83 9.38
N TYR A 125 -6.68 5.10 9.69
CA TYR A 125 -7.83 4.49 9.02
C TYR A 125 -7.88 4.83 7.51
N GLY A 126 -7.38 5.99 7.09
CA GLY A 126 -7.36 6.43 5.70
C GLY A 126 -6.47 5.58 4.78
N VAL A 127 -5.21 5.36 5.15
CA VAL A 127 -4.25 4.56 4.35
C VAL A 127 -4.68 3.09 4.30
N GLY A 128 -5.09 2.51 5.43
CA GLY A 128 -5.63 1.15 5.47
C GLY A 128 -6.87 0.99 4.58
N LYS A 129 -7.81 1.95 4.63
CA LYS A 129 -9.01 1.95 3.78
C LYS A 129 -8.67 2.08 2.30
N ALA A 130 -7.68 2.91 1.96
CA ALA A 130 -7.16 3.07 0.60
C ALA A 130 -6.59 1.75 0.06
N LEU A 131 -5.63 1.14 0.78
CA LEU A 131 -5.01 -0.12 0.40
C LEU A 131 -6.04 -1.25 0.32
N LYS A 132 -7.01 -1.30 1.22
CA LYS A 132 -8.14 -2.24 1.17
C LYS A 132 -8.99 -2.06 -0.09
N LYS A 133 -9.30 -0.81 -0.48
CA LYS A 133 -10.05 -0.51 -1.70
C LYS A 133 -9.27 -0.95 -2.94
N ILE A 134 -7.98 -0.65 -2.99
CA ILE A 134 -7.07 -1.03 -4.07
C ILE A 134 -6.98 -2.55 -4.19
N ASN A 135 -6.71 -3.24 -3.09
CA ASN A 135 -6.64 -4.71 -3.07
C ASN A 135 -7.93 -5.32 -3.63
N ARG A 136 -9.11 -4.88 -3.16
CA ARG A 136 -10.41 -5.34 -3.69
C ARG A 136 -10.57 -5.14 -5.20
N LEU A 137 -10.04 -4.04 -5.73
CA LEU A 137 -10.13 -3.73 -7.16
C LEU A 137 -9.15 -4.58 -7.97
N ILE A 138 -7.93 -4.82 -7.45
CA ILE A 138 -6.91 -5.65 -8.09
C ILE A 138 -7.29 -7.14 -8.09
N VAL A 139 -7.85 -7.67 -7.00
CA VAL A 139 -8.24 -9.09 -6.90
C VAL A 139 -9.68 -9.37 -7.34
N SER A 140 -10.37 -8.36 -7.90
CA SER A 140 -11.76 -8.48 -8.33
C SER A 140 -11.93 -9.56 -9.40
N LYS A 141 -12.95 -10.41 -9.26
CA LYS A 141 -13.33 -11.41 -10.28
C LYS A 141 -13.74 -10.80 -11.63
N LYS A 142 -13.97 -9.48 -11.68
CA LYS A 142 -14.23 -8.76 -12.93
C LYS A 142 -12.97 -8.54 -13.77
N ASN A 143 -11.79 -8.72 -13.18
CA ASN A 143 -10.53 -8.59 -13.90
C ASN A 143 -10.36 -9.77 -14.84
N LYS A 144 -9.96 -9.47 -16.09
CA LYS A 144 -9.68 -10.50 -17.11
C LYS A 144 -8.41 -11.28 -16.79
N ASP A 145 -7.49 -10.63 -16.09
CA ASP A 145 -6.24 -11.20 -15.62
C ASP A 145 -6.41 -11.77 -14.22
N ILE A 146 -5.59 -12.77 -13.89
CA ILE A 146 -5.58 -13.37 -12.57
C ILE A 146 -4.61 -12.57 -11.70
N VAL A 147 -5.10 -12.02 -10.60
CA VAL A 147 -4.27 -11.42 -9.56
C VAL A 147 -4.66 -11.99 -8.21
N THR A 148 -3.69 -12.54 -7.49
CA THR A 148 -3.86 -12.96 -6.10
C THR A 148 -2.83 -12.26 -5.24
N ILE A 149 -3.27 -11.73 -4.11
CA ILE A 149 -2.44 -11.06 -3.12
C ILE A 149 -2.75 -11.71 -1.78
N ALA A 150 -1.71 -12.14 -1.09
CA ALA A 150 -1.82 -12.76 0.22
C ALA A 150 -0.84 -12.09 1.20
N ASN A 151 -1.30 -11.92 2.44
CA ASN A 151 -0.49 -11.39 3.52
C ASN A 151 -0.53 -12.38 4.70
N ALA A 152 0.61 -12.58 5.34
CA ALA A 152 0.70 -13.39 6.56
C ALA A 152 1.65 -12.75 7.58
N VAL A 153 1.29 -12.91 8.85
CA VAL A 153 2.20 -12.75 9.99
C VAL A 153 2.49 -14.13 10.55
N PHE A 154 3.75 -14.54 10.51
CA PHE A 154 4.24 -15.73 11.21
C PHE A 154 4.77 -15.28 12.57
N ALA A 155 4.12 -15.71 13.64
CA ALA A 155 4.47 -15.35 15.00
C ALA A 155 5.10 -16.52 15.75
N LYS A 156 6.04 -16.24 16.65
CA LYS A 156 6.68 -17.26 17.48
C LYS A 156 5.62 -18.06 18.24
N SER A 157 5.81 -19.37 18.33
CA SER A 157 4.96 -20.24 19.12
C SER A 157 4.81 -19.71 20.56
N GLY A 158 3.56 -19.68 21.03
CA GLY A 158 3.21 -19.13 22.34
C GLY A 158 3.16 -17.60 22.43
N PHE A 159 3.53 -16.86 21.38
CA PHE A 159 3.44 -15.40 21.36
C PHE A 159 1.98 -14.95 21.26
N LYS A 160 1.47 -14.34 22.34
CA LYS A 160 0.09 -13.83 22.42
C LYS A 160 -0.03 -12.51 21.67
N MET A 161 -0.66 -12.53 20.50
CA MET A 161 -0.99 -11.31 19.78
C MET A 161 -2.30 -10.71 20.26
N GLU A 162 -2.33 -9.38 20.33
CA GLU A 162 -3.52 -8.61 20.67
C GLU A 162 -4.65 -8.90 19.68
N VAL A 163 -5.81 -9.32 20.20
CA VAL A 163 -7.00 -9.63 19.38
C VAL A 163 -7.37 -8.46 18.46
N PRO A 164 -7.38 -7.18 18.91
CA PRO A 164 -7.65 -6.06 18.02
C PRO A 164 -6.64 -5.90 16.87
N PHE A 165 -5.38 -6.32 17.05
CA PHE A 165 -4.37 -6.28 15.99
C PHE A 165 -4.66 -7.35 14.94
N VAL A 166 -4.93 -8.58 15.37
CA VAL A 166 -5.25 -9.72 14.48
C VAL A 166 -6.52 -9.44 13.69
N THR A 167 -7.59 -9.00 14.35
CA THR A 167 -8.89 -8.74 13.71
C THR A 167 -8.79 -7.61 12.69
N ARG A 168 -8.17 -6.48 13.03
CA ARG A 168 -8.04 -5.35 12.09
C ARG A 168 -7.17 -5.69 10.88
N ASN A 169 -6.07 -6.42 11.07
CA ASN A 169 -5.22 -6.85 9.96
C ASN A 169 -5.91 -7.84 9.02
N LYS A 170 -6.72 -8.76 9.57
CA LYS A 170 -7.56 -9.64 8.77
C LYS A 170 -8.59 -8.85 7.96
N GLU A 171 -9.25 -7.87 8.57
CA GLU A 171 -10.27 -7.05 7.90
C GLU A 171 -9.71 -6.14 6.81
N VAL A 172 -8.55 -5.54 7.03
CA VAL A 172 -7.98 -4.52 6.13
C VAL A 172 -7.12 -5.15 5.03
N PHE A 173 -6.23 -6.05 5.44
CA PHE A 173 -5.17 -6.59 4.57
C PHE A 173 -5.39 -8.06 4.21
N GLN A 174 -6.51 -8.67 4.64
CA GLN A 174 -6.75 -10.12 4.52
C GLN A 174 -5.57 -10.92 5.09
N CYS A 175 -4.92 -10.36 6.10
CA CYS A 175 -3.70 -10.91 6.65
C CYS A 175 -4.03 -12.10 7.56
N SER A 176 -3.42 -13.24 7.25
CA SER A 176 -3.51 -14.43 8.09
C SER A 176 -2.45 -14.40 9.19
N VAL A 177 -2.71 -15.07 10.29
CA VAL A 177 -1.76 -15.25 11.38
C VAL A 177 -1.44 -16.72 11.49
N LYS A 178 -0.15 -17.05 11.55
CA LYS A 178 0.35 -18.43 11.69
C LYS A 178 1.34 -18.48 12.85
N SER A 179 1.25 -19.55 13.63
CA SER A 179 2.22 -19.84 14.70
C SER A 179 3.36 -20.67 14.11
N VAL A 180 4.60 -20.28 14.38
CA VAL A 180 5.81 -20.97 13.93
C VAL A 180 6.79 -21.04 15.08
N ASP A 181 7.46 -22.18 15.24
CA ASP A 181 8.57 -22.27 16.16
C ASP A 181 9.86 -21.80 15.47
N PHE A 182 10.34 -20.62 15.85
CA PHE A 182 11.58 -20.07 15.28
C PHE A 182 12.83 -20.69 15.90
N GLU A 183 12.73 -21.38 17.05
CA GLU A 183 13.89 -22.07 17.65
C GLU A 183 14.40 -23.22 16.77
N ASP A 184 13.57 -23.69 15.82
CA ASP A 184 13.97 -24.53 14.68
C ASP A 184 13.87 -23.71 13.37
N PRO A 185 14.95 -22.99 12.97
CA PRO A 185 14.95 -22.19 11.75
C PRO A 185 14.63 -22.98 10.49
N ASN A 186 15.02 -24.26 10.41
CA ASN A 186 14.76 -25.08 9.21
C ASN A 186 13.25 -25.32 9.06
N ALA A 187 12.60 -25.80 10.13
CA ALA A 187 11.15 -26.03 10.11
C ALA A 187 10.37 -24.71 9.93
N ALA A 188 10.86 -23.61 10.49
CA ALA A 188 10.27 -22.29 10.32
C ALA A 188 10.33 -21.82 8.85
N CYS A 189 11.50 -21.93 8.23
CA CYS A 189 11.70 -21.61 6.82
C CYS A 189 10.83 -22.48 5.92
N ASP A 190 10.75 -23.79 6.16
CA ASP A 190 9.90 -24.70 5.39
C ASP A 190 8.43 -24.30 5.47
N SER A 191 7.94 -23.96 6.66
CA SER A 191 6.56 -23.50 6.87
C SER A 191 6.25 -22.21 6.10
N ILE A 192 7.17 -21.24 6.15
CA ILE A 192 7.03 -19.94 5.47
C ILE A 192 7.11 -20.13 3.95
N ASN A 193 8.15 -20.83 3.47
CA ASN A 193 8.39 -21.08 2.04
C ASN A 193 7.25 -21.89 1.42
N GLN A 194 6.75 -22.92 2.11
CA GLN A 194 5.61 -23.71 1.64
C GLN A 194 4.33 -22.86 1.53
N TRP A 195 4.11 -21.95 2.48
CA TRP A 195 2.98 -21.02 2.39
C TRP A 195 3.13 -20.09 1.18
N VAL A 196 4.29 -19.47 0.99
CA VAL A 196 4.56 -18.61 -0.18
C VAL A 196 4.43 -19.37 -1.49
N LYS A 197 4.96 -20.58 -1.57
CA LYS A 197 4.85 -21.45 -2.73
C LYS A 197 3.39 -21.70 -3.10
N ASN A 198 2.54 -21.97 -2.11
CA ASN A 198 1.10 -22.16 -2.33
C ASN A 198 0.41 -20.88 -2.83
N GLU A 199 0.66 -19.73 -2.18
CA GLU A 199 0.05 -18.45 -2.56
C GLU A 199 0.53 -17.95 -3.94
N THR A 200 1.72 -18.38 -4.36
CA THR A 200 2.33 -18.04 -5.65
C THR A 200 2.16 -19.13 -6.71
N ARG A 201 1.37 -20.17 -6.43
CA ARG A 201 1.11 -21.30 -7.34
C ARG A 201 2.37 -22.00 -7.83
N GLY A 202 3.36 -22.14 -6.95
CA GLY A 202 4.63 -22.80 -7.23
C GLY A 202 5.67 -21.93 -7.92
N MET A 203 5.44 -20.62 -8.08
CA MET A 203 6.37 -19.72 -8.79
C MET A 203 7.51 -19.23 -7.90
N ILE A 204 7.34 -19.21 -6.58
CA ILE A 204 8.38 -18.83 -5.61
C ILE A 204 8.58 -20.00 -4.65
N ASP A 205 9.72 -20.68 -4.78
CA ASP A 205 10.05 -21.85 -3.97
C ASP A 205 10.67 -21.48 -2.62
N GLN A 206 11.51 -20.43 -2.58
CA GLN A 206 12.25 -20.02 -1.40
C GLN A 206 12.27 -18.50 -1.28
N VAL A 207 11.71 -17.99 -0.18
CA VAL A 207 11.73 -16.57 0.19
C VAL A 207 12.65 -16.28 1.37
N VAL A 208 12.84 -17.27 2.25
CA VAL A 208 13.73 -17.19 3.42
C VAL A 208 14.60 -18.45 3.49
N ALA A 209 15.85 -18.25 3.91
CA ALA A 209 16.79 -19.30 4.28
C ALA A 209 16.94 -19.36 5.81
N PRO A 210 17.41 -20.48 6.38
CA PRO A 210 17.62 -20.61 7.83
C PRO A 210 18.48 -19.48 8.42
N ASP A 211 19.47 -19.00 7.67
CA ASP A 211 20.36 -17.90 8.07
C ASP A 211 19.64 -16.54 8.18
N ASP A 212 18.45 -16.40 7.59
CA ASP A 212 17.61 -15.19 7.72
C ASP A 212 16.81 -15.15 9.04
N ILE A 213 16.74 -16.29 9.75
CA ILE A 213 15.94 -16.45 10.98
C ILE A 213 16.87 -16.70 12.17
N GLU A 214 16.98 -15.69 13.03
CA GLU A 214 17.65 -15.84 14.32
C GLU A 214 16.68 -16.44 15.34
N GLY A 215 16.73 -17.75 15.58
CA GLY A 215 15.64 -18.47 16.25
C GLY A 215 15.26 -17.96 17.64
N SER A 216 16.26 -17.66 18.47
CA SER A 216 16.05 -17.19 19.84
C SER A 216 15.52 -15.75 19.90
N LEU A 217 15.79 -14.93 18.88
CA LEU A 217 15.40 -13.50 18.84
C LEU A 217 14.17 -13.23 17.98
N THR A 218 13.91 -14.05 16.97
CA THR A 218 12.81 -13.83 16.03
C THR A 218 11.47 -14.00 16.73
N ARG A 219 10.59 -13.02 16.56
CA ARG A 219 9.23 -13.01 17.15
C ARG A 219 8.14 -12.96 16.11
N LEU A 220 8.36 -12.22 15.03
CA LEU A 220 7.41 -12.00 13.96
C LEU A 220 8.15 -11.98 12.62
N VAL A 221 7.61 -12.65 11.61
CA VAL A 221 8.00 -12.51 10.21
C VAL A 221 6.74 -12.13 9.42
N LEU A 222 6.79 -10.99 8.73
CA LEU A 222 5.68 -10.52 7.89
C LEU A 222 5.99 -10.83 6.44
N VAL A 223 5.06 -11.49 5.76
CA VAL A 223 5.25 -11.93 4.37
C VAL A 223 4.09 -11.45 3.52
N ASN A 224 4.42 -10.88 2.37
CA ASN A 224 3.48 -10.60 1.29
C ASN A 224 3.84 -11.47 0.09
N ALA A 225 2.82 -12.09 -0.50
CA ALA A 225 2.94 -12.88 -1.72
C ALA A 225 1.98 -12.32 -2.77
N VAL A 226 2.50 -12.08 -3.98
CA VAL A 226 1.72 -11.59 -5.12
C VAL A 226 1.92 -12.52 -6.29
N TYR A 227 0.82 -12.97 -6.88
CA TYR A 227 0.84 -13.73 -8.12
C TYR A 227 -0.03 -13.02 -9.16
N PHE A 228 0.59 -12.77 -10.31
CA PHE A 228 -0.04 -12.12 -11.45
C PHE A 228 0.08 -13.04 -12.67
N LYS A 229 -1.04 -13.30 -13.33
CA LYS A 229 -1.09 -13.98 -14.62
C LYS A 229 -2.07 -13.25 -15.52
N GLY A 230 -1.51 -12.38 -16.36
CA GLY A 230 -2.25 -11.67 -17.39
C GLY A 230 -2.04 -12.25 -18.77
N LEU A 231 -2.97 -11.96 -19.67
CA LEU A 231 -2.85 -12.27 -21.08
C LEU A 231 -2.68 -10.96 -21.85
N TRP A 232 -1.71 -10.92 -22.77
CA TRP A 232 -1.58 -9.80 -23.68
C TRP A 232 -2.90 -9.55 -24.41
N LYS A 233 -3.35 -8.28 -24.43
CA LYS A 233 -4.53 -7.87 -25.20
C LYS A 233 -4.35 -8.17 -26.69
N SER A 234 -3.15 -7.92 -27.22
CA SER A 234 -2.70 -8.39 -28.53
C SER A 234 -1.55 -9.37 -28.34
N ARG A 235 -1.83 -10.67 -28.53
CA ARG A 235 -0.86 -11.74 -28.28
C ARG A 235 0.16 -11.84 -29.40
N PHE A 236 1.40 -12.14 -29.02
CA PHE A 236 2.45 -12.50 -29.97
C PHE A 236 2.17 -13.86 -30.60
N ARG A 237 2.44 -13.97 -31.90
CA ARG A 237 2.44 -15.24 -32.63
C ARG A 237 3.78 -15.95 -32.40
N PRO A 238 3.82 -17.18 -31.85
CA PRO A 238 5.07 -17.88 -31.56
C PRO A 238 6.02 -17.98 -32.76
N GLU A 239 5.47 -18.13 -33.97
CA GLU A 239 6.19 -18.27 -35.24
C GLU A 239 7.02 -17.02 -35.59
N ASN A 240 6.64 -15.87 -35.03
CA ASN A 240 7.34 -14.59 -35.20
C ASN A 240 8.46 -14.40 -34.17
N THR A 241 8.64 -15.32 -33.23
CA THR A 241 9.71 -15.26 -32.23
C THR A 241 11.02 -15.70 -32.85
N LYS A 242 12.04 -14.84 -32.82
CA LYS A 242 13.36 -15.14 -33.40
C LYS A 242 14.47 -14.79 -32.42
N LYS A 243 15.56 -15.55 -32.44
CA LYS A 243 16.78 -15.20 -31.69
C LYS A 243 17.34 -13.88 -32.22
N ARG A 244 17.51 -12.90 -31.33
CA ARG A 244 18.07 -11.58 -31.66
C ARG A 244 19.01 -11.09 -30.54
N PRO A 245 19.96 -10.19 -30.85
CA PRO A 245 20.84 -9.63 -29.85
C PRO A 245 20.08 -8.71 -28.89
N PHE A 246 20.36 -8.84 -27.61
CA PHE A 246 20.01 -7.94 -26.52
C PHE A 246 21.30 -7.40 -25.90
N TYR A 247 21.43 -6.08 -25.84
CA TYR A 247 22.62 -5.41 -25.32
C TYR A 247 22.40 -5.13 -23.83
N GLY A 248 23.09 -5.89 -22.98
CA GLY A 248 23.01 -5.77 -21.53
C GLY A 248 23.70 -4.52 -21.01
N ALA A 249 23.29 -4.07 -19.81
CA ALA A 249 23.91 -2.93 -19.12
C ALA A 249 25.37 -3.21 -18.70
N ASP A 250 25.75 -4.49 -18.61
CA ASP A 250 27.13 -4.94 -18.36
C ASP A 250 28.02 -4.87 -19.62
N GLY A 251 27.49 -4.34 -20.74
CA GLY A 251 28.17 -4.22 -22.02
C GLY A 251 28.21 -5.51 -22.84
N LYS A 252 27.67 -6.64 -22.32
CA LYS A 252 27.64 -7.91 -23.05
C LYS A 252 26.42 -8.00 -23.97
N THR A 253 26.55 -8.84 -24.98
CA THR A 253 25.46 -9.14 -25.92
C THR A 253 24.90 -10.54 -25.65
N TYR A 254 23.59 -10.65 -25.55
CA TYR A 254 22.87 -11.89 -25.25
C TYR A 254 21.93 -12.25 -26.40
N GLN A 255 21.86 -13.53 -26.77
CA GLN A 255 20.92 -14.02 -27.80
C GLN A 255 19.60 -14.46 -27.17
N VAL A 256 18.61 -13.56 -27.17
CA VAL A 256 17.31 -13.78 -26.53
C VAL A 256 16.23 -14.16 -27.55
N PRO A 257 15.22 -14.98 -27.18
CA PRO A 257 14.04 -15.17 -28.02
C PRO A 257 13.22 -13.88 -28.03
N MET A 258 13.39 -13.07 -29.07
CA MET A 258 12.74 -11.77 -29.19
C MET A 258 11.37 -11.94 -29.85
N LEU A 259 10.32 -11.56 -29.12
CA LEU A 259 8.94 -11.56 -29.60
C LEU A 259 8.75 -10.42 -30.64
N SER A 260 7.90 -10.62 -31.65
CA SER A 260 7.59 -9.56 -32.62
C SER A 260 6.14 -9.62 -33.11
N GLN A 261 5.54 -8.44 -33.30
CA GLN A 261 4.19 -8.26 -33.86
C GLN A 261 4.04 -6.88 -34.50
N LEU A 262 3.08 -6.74 -35.41
CA LEU A 262 2.62 -5.48 -35.98
C LEU A 262 1.18 -5.23 -35.53
N SER A 263 0.94 -4.17 -34.76
CA SER A 263 -0.37 -3.80 -34.23
C SER A 263 -0.39 -2.31 -33.84
N ILE A 264 -1.58 -1.78 -33.57
CA ILE A 264 -1.77 -0.42 -33.03
C ILE A 264 -1.54 -0.47 -31.52
N PHE A 265 -0.61 0.35 -31.02
CA PHE A 265 -0.31 0.52 -29.61
C PHE A 265 -0.47 1.98 -29.21
N ARG A 266 -0.74 2.23 -27.92
CA ARG A 266 -0.55 3.57 -27.34
C ARG A 266 0.93 3.69 -27.03
N CYS A 267 1.60 4.63 -27.71
CA CYS A 267 3.02 4.90 -27.58
C CYS A 267 3.20 6.20 -26.79
#